data_AF-A0A927U3W2-F1
#
_entry.id   AF-A0A927U3W2-F1
#
_cell.length_a   1.000
_cell.length_b   1.000
_cell.length_c   1.000
_cell.angle_alpha   90.00
_cell.angle_beta   90.00
_cell.angle_gamma   90.00
#
_symmetry.space_group_name_H-M   'P 1'
#
loop_
_entity.id
_entity.type
_entity.pdbx_description
1 polymer ?
#
loop_
_entity_poly.entity_id
_entity_poly.type
_entity_poly.pdbx_seq_one_letter_code
_entity_poly.pdbx_strand_id
1 'polypeptide(L)'
;MNKEEYLSRLRDLTSSLPVEDQMDALYFYQTYFEDAGEGKEQDVISELGSPEEVAKKILAEQGISSTEDSTASANSTTEDSTVYSETCESTDTHNSTGAKQNQTNGKVRGFFANCKNKLDNWEYYQTHKSGCIILLIIAAIFTIPLWGGIFGGIFGLVAGIVGVLIGLYAAVFALSLSCLIGGVACVIAGFAVLIPSLGVGLFVIGIGLLLLALSSLGWALFGQLCFRFAPWLVRSFIGLFRKSTPTVGGASA
;
A
#
# COMPACT_ATOMS: atom_id res chain seq x y z
N MET A 1 18.78 20.14 35.60
CA MET A 1 17.32 20.35 35.40
C MET A 1 16.66 18.98 35.55
N ASN A 2 15.51 18.86 36.21
CA ASN A 2 14.79 17.58 36.32
C ASN A 2 13.74 17.47 35.18
N LYS A 3 13.25 16.26 34.84
CA LYS A 3 12.21 16.07 33.81
C LYS A 3 10.99 16.96 34.02
N GLU A 4 10.55 17.16 35.27
CA GLU A 4 9.37 17.97 35.58
C GLU A 4 9.61 19.45 35.28
N GLU A 5 10.82 19.93 35.57
CA GLU A 5 11.24 21.29 35.28
C GLU A 5 11.34 21.49 33.77
N TYR A 6 11.90 20.50 33.05
CA TYR A 6 12.05 20.52 31.59
C TYR A 6 10.70 20.63 30.89
N LEU A 7 9.77 19.75 31.24
CA LEU A 7 8.42 19.73 30.69
C LEU A 7 7.62 20.98 31.08
N SER A 8 7.85 21.54 32.28
CA SER A 8 7.19 22.80 32.66
C SER A 8 7.65 23.97 31.80
N ARG A 9 8.95 24.12 31.53
CA ARG A 9 9.44 25.17 30.64
C ARG A 9 8.98 24.96 29.21
N LEU A 10 8.97 23.71 28.74
CA LEU A 10 8.47 23.37 27.41
C LEU A 10 7.01 23.79 27.25
N ARG A 11 6.16 23.58 28.27
CA ARG A 11 4.76 24.05 28.27
C ARG A 11 4.69 25.56 28.10
N ASP A 12 5.42 26.31 28.91
CA ASP A 12 5.34 27.77 28.88
C ASP A 12 5.77 28.33 27.51
N LEU A 13 6.81 27.75 26.91
CA LEU A 13 7.33 28.13 25.60
C LEU A 13 6.42 27.72 24.42
N THR A 14 5.65 26.64 24.59
CA THR A 14 4.69 26.14 23.58
C THR A 14 3.28 26.66 23.80
N SER A 15 3.08 27.64 24.69
CA SER A 15 1.76 28.20 25.01
C SER A 15 1.07 28.93 23.86
N SER A 16 1.80 29.23 22.78
CA SER A 16 1.24 29.80 21.56
C SER A 16 0.62 28.76 20.62
N LEU A 17 0.80 27.45 20.86
CA LEU A 17 0.12 26.40 20.10
C LEU A 17 -1.32 26.21 20.58
N PRO A 18 -2.19 25.64 19.74
CA PRO A 18 -3.45 25.07 20.21
C PRO A 18 -3.22 24.13 21.39
N VAL A 19 -4.16 24.11 22.34
CA VAL A 19 -4.06 23.31 23.57
C VAL A 19 -3.84 21.82 23.26
N GLU A 20 -4.42 21.32 22.17
CA GLU A 20 -4.25 19.94 21.71
C GLU A 20 -2.80 19.64 21.29
N ASP A 21 -2.22 20.43 20.39
CA ASP A 21 -0.85 20.22 19.92
C ASP A 21 0.20 20.42 21.03
N GLN A 22 -0.07 21.35 21.94
CA GLN A 22 0.76 21.54 23.13
C GLN A 22 0.73 20.30 24.04
N MET A 23 -0.45 19.69 24.25
CA MET A 23 -0.61 18.50 25.08
C MET A 23 0.08 17.30 24.45
N ASP A 24 -0.05 17.12 23.13
CA ASP A 24 0.59 16.03 22.39
C ASP A 24 2.12 16.14 22.42
N ALA A 25 2.66 17.35 22.21
CA ALA A 25 4.09 17.59 22.34
C ALA A 25 4.60 17.26 23.75
N LEU A 26 3.92 17.76 24.78
CA LEU A 26 4.31 17.50 26.18
C LEU A 26 4.24 16.02 26.54
N TYR A 27 3.25 15.29 26.01
CA TYR A 27 3.13 13.86 26.20
C TYR A 27 4.27 13.09 25.53
N PHE A 28 4.61 13.42 24.28
CA PHE A 28 5.72 12.78 23.56
C PHE A 28 7.03 12.85 24.35
N TYR A 29 7.39 14.04 24.84
CA TYR A 29 8.61 14.19 25.64
C TYR A 29 8.46 13.54 27.01
N GLN A 30 7.27 13.56 27.63
CA GLN A 30 7.04 12.84 28.88
C GLN A 30 7.28 11.34 28.74
N THR A 31 6.72 10.69 27.72
CA THR A 31 6.95 9.26 27.46
C THR A 31 8.43 8.99 27.15
N TYR A 32 9.12 9.88 26.44
CA TYR A 32 10.56 9.74 26.20
C TYR A 32 11.38 9.79 27.51
N PHE A 33 11.00 10.64 28.46
CA PHE A 33 11.60 10.67 29.80
C PHE A 33 11.23 9.43 30.65
N GLU A 34 10.02 8.90 30.49
CA GLU A 34 9.56 7.69 31.18
C GLU A 34 10.27 6.43 30.65
N ASP A 35 10.45 6.30 29.34
CA ASP A 35 11.15 5.19 28.69
C ASP A 35 12.63 5.12 29.06
N ALA A 36 13.26 6.27 29.31
CA ALA A 36 14.64 6.33 29.81
C ALA A 36 14.78 5.82 31.25
N GLY A 37 13.70 5.86 32.04
CA GLY A 37 13.65 5.41 33.44
C GLY A 37 14.17 6.43 34.46
N GLU A 38 13.72 6.27 35.70
CA GLU A 38 14.13 7.13 36.82
C GLU A 38 15.65 7.04 37.06
N GLY A 39 16.35 8.16 36.90
CA GLY A 39 17.81 8.26 37.05
C GLY A 39 18.59 8.58 35.78
N LYS A 40 17.98 8.45 34.59
CA LYS A 40 18.58 8.85 33.30
C LYS A 40 18.09 10.18 32.75
N GLU A 41 17.31 10.92 33.54
CA GLU A 41 16.72 12.21 33.14
C GLU A 41 17.77 13.23 32.68
N GLN A 42 18.95 13.24 33.32
CA GLN A 42 20.01 14.18 32.98
C GLN A 42 20.71 13.83 31.66
N ASP A 43 20.78 12.53 31.32
CA ASP A 43 21.31 12.05 30.04
C ASP A 43 20.32 12.42 28.92
N VAL A 44 19.03 12.19 29.15
CA VAL A 44 17.95 12.57 28.21
C VAL A 44 17.93 14.07 27.94
N ILE A 45 18.12 14.90 28.96
CA ILE A 45 18.20 16.37 28.78
C ILE A 45 19.41 16.75 27.93
N SER A 46 20.54 16.05 28.08
CA SER A 46 21.72 16.31 27.24
C SER A 46 21.52 15.91 25.78
N GLU A 47 20.70 14.88 25.54
CA GLU A 47 20.35 14.38 24.20
C GLU A 47 19.30 15.25 23.51
N LEU A 48 18.27 15.68 24.25
CA LEU A 48 17.18 16.53 23.74
C LEU A 48 17.61 17.98 23.53
N GLY A 49 18.62 18.45 24.26
CA GLY A 49 19.06 19.85 24.25
C GLY A 49 18.26 20.73 25.21
N SER A 50 18.25 22.05 24.94
CA SER A 50 17.50 22.98 25.79
C SER A 50 15.99 22.94 25.48
N PRO A 51 15.11 23.16 26.49
CA PRO A 51 13.66 23.19 26.26
C PRO A 51 13.25 24.31 25.28
N GLU A 52 14.05 25.37 25.16
CA GLU A 52 13.86 26.47 24.20
C GLU A 52 14.08 26.04 22.75
N GLU A 53 15.14 25.27 22.48
CA GLU A 53 15.41 24.73 21.15
C GLU A 53 14.32 23.75 20.71
N VAL A 54 13.88 22.89 21.64
CA VAL A 54 12.80 21.94 21.38
C VAL A 54 11.48 22.67 21.12
N ALA A 55 11.13 23.67 21.93
CA ALA A 55 9.93 24.48 21.71
C ALA A 55 9.97 25.18 20.36
N LYS A 56 11.11 25.78 20.00
CA LYS A 56 11.29 26.46 18.72
C LYS A 56 11.14 25.50 17.53
N LYS A 57 11.62 24.26 17.65
CA LYS A 57 11.42 23.23 16.64
C LYS A 57 9.95 22.88 16.46
N ILE A 58 9.22 22.66 17.55
CA ILE A 58 7.79 22.35 17.54
C ILE A 58 6.98 23.50 16.93
N LEU A 59 7.28 24.73 17.33
CA LEU A 59 6.65 25.95 16.80
C LEU A 59 6.89 26.11 15.29
N ALA A 60 8.13 25.91 14.84
CA ALA A 60 8.49 25.99 13.43
C ALA A 60 7.81 24.92 12.58
N GLU A 61 7.64 23.70 13.11
CA GLU A 61 6.94 22.61 12.44
C GLU A 61 5.46 22.92 12.23
N GLN A 62 4.83 23.63 13.17
CA GLN A 62 3.45 24.12 13.06
C GLN A 62 3.32 25.44 12.29
N GLY A 63 4.39 25.93 11.66
CA GLY A 63 4.39 27.18 10.90
C GLY A 63 4.28 28.45 11.75
N ILE A 64 4.42 28.34 13.07
CA ILE A 64 4.39 29.45 14.02
C ILE A 64 5.83 29.95 14.19
N SER A 65 6.25 30.92 13.38
CA SER A 65 7.56 31.55 13.60
C SER A 65 7.50 32.44 14.84
N SER A 66 8.21 32.06 15.90
CA SER A 66 8.42 32.91 17.07
C SER A 66 9.24 34.14 16.67
N THR A 67 8.53 35.23 16.38
CA THR A 67 9.10 36.58 16.46
C THR A 67 8.54 37.18 17.74
N GLU A 68 9.45 37.46 18.68
CA GLU A 68 9.18 38.24 19.87
C GLU A 68 8.55 39.58 19.44
N ASP A 69 7.27 39.82 19.72
CA ASP A 69 6.83 40.99 20.48
C ASP A 69 5.33 40.92 20.80
N SER A 70 4.97 41.54 21.93
CA SER A 70 3.59 41.70 22.37
C SER A 70 2.80 42.57 21.38
N THR A 71 1.62 42.13 20.93
CA THR A 71 0.35 42.90 20.91
C THR A 71 -0.72 42.21 20.06
N ALA A 72 -1.97 42.47 20.45
CA ALA A 72 -3.20 41.87 19.98
C ALA A 72 -3.54 42.11 18.49
N SER A 73 -4.58 41.37 18.05
CA SER A 73 -5.44 41.58 16.86
C SER A 73 -5.11 40.63 15.70
N ALA A 74 -5.82 39.51 15.57
CA ALA A 74 -7.17 39.33 15.00
C ALA A 74 -7.18 39.21 13.45
N ASN A 75 -7.97 38.23 13.03
CA ASN A 75 -8.42 37.82 11.68
C ASN A 75 -7.48 36.87 10.91
N SER A 76 -7.73 35.55 10.87
CA SER A 76 -8.90 34.80 10.32
C SER A 76 -8.99 34.83 8.79
N THR A 77 -8.95 33.64 8.19
CA THR A 77 -9.82 33.19 7.07
C THR A 77 -9.68 31.64 7.00
N THR A 78 -10.52 30.85 7.70
CA THR A 78 -11.75 30.13 7.23
C THR A 78 -11.46 29.01 6.21
N GLU A 79 -11.96 27.77 6.28
CA GLU A 79 -13.09 27.07 6.95
C GLU A 79 -12.68 25.57 7.11
N ASP A 80 -12.99 24.85 8.18
CA ASP A 80 -14.29 24.23 8.44
C ASP A 80 -14.44 23.81 9.92
N SER A 81 -15.66 23.92 10.43
CA SER A 81 -16.04 23.88 11.84
C SER A 81 -16.32 22.48 12.36
N THR A 82 -16.05 22.22 13.64
CA THR A 82 -17.09 21.83 14.62
C THR A 82 -16.54 21.85 16.05
N VAL A 83 -16.92 22.89 16.78
CA VAL A 83 -17.36 22.89 18.19
C VAL A 83 -16.65 21.90 19.13
N TYR A 84 -15.66 22.38 19.87
CA TYR A 84 -15.57 22.19 21.32
C TYR A 84 -14.81 23.39 21.92
N SER A 85 -15.57 24.38 22.38
CA SER A 85 -15.06 25.34 23.34
C SER A 85 -15.13 24.68 24.72
N GLU A 86 -13.99 24.39 25.32
CA GLU A 86 -13.89 24.45 26.77
C GLU A 86 -12.86 25.52 27.10
N THR A 87 -13.41 26.71 27.34
CA THR A 87 -12.81 27.75 28.16
C THR A 87 -12.15 27.10 29.37
N CYS A 88 -10.90 27.46 29.68
CA CYS A 88 -10.32 27.21 30.99
C CYS A 88 -11.12 28.00 32.04
N GLU A 89 -12.23 27.43 32.50
CA GLU A 89 -13.00 27.95 33.60
C GLU A 89 -12.23 27.64 34.88
N SER A 90 -11.80 28.71 35.55
CA SER A 90 -11.24 28.64 36.88
C SER A 90 -12.36 28.25 37.83
N THR A 91 -12.42 26.97 38.23
CA THR A 91 -13.22 26.57 39.38
C THR A 91 -12.45 26.93 40.65
N ASP A 92 -12.73 28.12 41.18
CA ASP A 92 -12.41 28.51 42.54
C ASP A 92 -13.01 27.50 43.52
N THR A 93 -12.20 26.56 44.02
CA THR A 93 -12.54 25.80 45.22
C THR A 93 -11.79 26.41 46.39
N HIS A 94 -12.53 27.18 47.17
CA HIS A 94 -12.12 27.80 48.41
C HIS A 94 -11.74 26.70 49.43
N ASN A 95 -10.44 26.42 49.62
CA ASN A 95 -9.96 25.96 50.93
C ASN A 95 -8.49 26.32 51.15
N SER A 96 -8.29 27.27 52.06
CA SER A 96 -7.00 27.64 52.62
C SER A 96 -6.58 26.60 53.66
N THR A 97 -5.41 25.99 53.52
CA THR A 97 -4.52 25.73 54.66
C THR A 97 -3.11 25.43 54.16
N GLY A 98 -2.12 25.95 54.86
CA GLY A 98 -0.81 26.30 54.32
C GLY A 98 0.13 25.16 53.94
N ALA A 99 0.91 25.42 52.90
CA ALA A 99 2.31 25.00 52.74
C ALA A 99 2.89 25.82 51.58
N LYS A 100 3.66 26.88 51.88
CA LYS A 100 4.52 27.52 50.88
C LYS A 100 5.66 26.55 50.60
N GLN A 101 6.00 26.40 49.32
CA GLN A 101 7.01 25.47 48.73
C GLN A 101 6.47 24.12 48.22
N ASN A 102 5.49 24.12 47.30
CA ASN A 102 5.40 23.09 46.25
C ASN A 102 4.39 23.45 45.12
N GLN A 103 4.24 24.73 44.82
CA GLN A 103 3.08 25.23 44.06
C GLN A 103 3.24 25.07 42.53
N THR A 104 4.46 25.00 42.02
CA THR A 104 4.74 24.69 40.60
C THR A 104 4.46 23.23 40.28
N ASN A 105 4.81 22.33 41.18
CA ASN A 105 4.72 20.89 40.99
C ASN A 105 3.26 20.38 40.98
N GLY A 106 2.40 20.95 41.83
CA GLY A 106 0.97 20.60 41.86
C GLY A 106 0.18 20.99 40.59
N LYS A 107 0.49 22.16 40.01
CA LYS A 107 -0.19 22.64 38.79
C LYS A 107 0.27 21.87 37.55
N VAL A 108 1.57 21.53 37.48
CA VAL A 108 2.15 20.67 36.43
C VAL A 108 1.55 19.27 36.50
N ARG A 109 1.49 18.66 37.70
CA ARG A 109 0.88 17.34 37.89
C ARG A 109 -0.61 17.33 37.57
N GLY A 110 -1.36 18.38 37.89
CA GLY A 110 -2.77 18.52 37.53
C GLY A 110 -2.98 18.64 36.02
N PHE A 111 -2.15 19.42 35.33
CA PHE A 111 -2.16 19.55 33.88
C PHE A 111 -1.86 18.21 33.19
N PHE A 112 -0.79 17.51 33.60
CA PHE A 112 -0.44 16.19 33.07
C PHE A 112 -1.44 15.09 33.46
N ALA A 113 -2.06 15.17 34.64
CA ALA A 113 -3.16 14.27 35.02
C ALA A 113 -4.42 14.51 34.19
N ASN A 114 -4.69 15.76 33.80
CA ASN A 114 -5.76 16.10 32.86
C ASN A 114 -5.42 15.60 31.44
N CYS A 115 -4.17 15.74 30.99
CA CYS A 115 -3.69 15.10 29.76
C CYS A 115 -3.87 13.58 29.79
N LYS A 116 -3.54 12.94 30.92
CA LYS A 116 -3.72 11.50 31.12
C LYS A 116 -5.20 11.09 31.11
N ASN A 117 -6.09 11.89 31.68
CA ASN A 117 -7.54 11.63 31.59
C ASN A 117 -8.08 11.86 30.16
N LYS A 118 -7.55 12.86 29.42
CA LYS A 118 -7.78 12.97 27.98
C LYS A 118 -7.18 11.77 27.21
N LEU A 119 -6.15 11.13 27.77
CA LEU A 119 -5.49 9.92 27.26
C LEU A 119 -6.38 8.69 27.34
N ASP A 120 -6.88 8.42 28.54
CA ASP A 120 -7.83 7.35 28.81
C ASP A 120 -9.13 7.54 27.98
N ASN A 121 -9.46 8.79 27.61
CA ASN A 121 -10.57 9.12 26.73
C ASN A 121 -10.20 9.20 25.23
N TRP A 122 -8.93 9.16 24.80
CA TRP A 122 -8.61 8.88 23.38
C TRP A 122 -8.34 7.41 23.10
N GLU A 123 -8.26 6.59 24.15
CA GLU A 123 -8.56 5.17 24.03
C GLU A 123 -9.99 4.95 23.48
N TYR A 124 -10.89 5.95 23.55
CA TYR A 124 -12.19 5.99 22.85
C TYR A 124 -12.07 6.14 21.31
N TYR A 125 -11.02 6.79 20.79
CA TYR A 125 -10.72 6.87 19.35
C TYR A 125 -10.00 5.59 18.86
N GLN A 126 -9.26 4.93 19.74
CA GLN A 126 -8.66 3.60 19.51
C GLN A 126 -9.71 2.48 19.59
N THR A 127 -10.81 2.68 20.34
CA THR A 127 -11.93 1.74 20.59
C THR A 127 -13.23 2.06 19.81
N HIS A 128 -13.25 3.04 18.91
CA HIS A 128 -14.28 3.12 17.85
C HIS A 128 -14.10 2.08 16.72
N LYS A 129 -13.23 1.08 16.96
CA LYS A 129 -12.92 -0.03 16.06
C LYS A 129 -13.99 -1.12 15.99
N SER A 130 -14.95 -1.22 16.89
CA SER A 130 -15.98 -2.28 16.78
C SER A 130 -17.07 -1.94 15.76
N GLY A 131 -17.42 -0.66 15.59
CA GLY A 131 -18.38 -0.21 14.58
C GLY A 131 -17.74 0.06 13.21
N CYS A 132 -16.55 0.68 13.19
CA CYS A 132 -15.82 0.97 11.95
C CYS A 132 -15.30 -0.30 11.27
N ILE A 133 -14.84 -1.32 12.02
CA ILE A 133 -14.42 -2.60 11.41
C ILE A 133 -15.64 -3.32 10.84
N ILE A 134 -16.78 -3.33 11.54
CA ILE A 134 -18.02 -3.94 11.01
C ILE A 134 -18.54 -3.16 9.79
N LEU A 135 -18.53 -1.83 9.80
CA LEU A 135 -18.87 -1.01 8.63
C LEU A 135 -17.89 -1.21 7.47
N LEU A 136 -16.59 -1.39 7.75
CA LEU A 136 -15.57 -1.68 6.74
C LEU A 136 -15.74 -3.09 6.17
N ILE A 137 -16.14 -4.07 6.97
CA ILE A 137 -16.48 -5.43 6.49
C ILE A 137 -17.74 -5.39 5.62
N ILE A 138 -18.79 -4.64 6.00
CA ILE A 138 -20.02 -4.50 5.20
C ILE A 138 -19.72 -3.74 3.90
N ALA A 139 -18.94 -2.65 3.95
CA ALA A 139 -18.49 -1.92 2.78
C ALA A 139 -17.56 -2.76 1.90
N ALA A 140 -16.70 -3.61 2.48
CA ALA A 140 -15.87 -4.57 1.76
C ALA A 140 -16.74 -5.60 1.04
N ILE A 141 -17.76 -6.18 1.69
CA ILE A 141 -18.72 -7.09 1.04
C ILE A 141 -19.46 -6.40 -0.11
N PHE A 142 -19.80 -5.12 0.03
CA PHE A 142 -20.45 -4.35 -1.03
C PHE A 142 -19.50 -3.92 -2.17
N THR A 143 -18.20 -3.79 -1.90
CA THR A 143 -17.18 -3.39 -2.88
C THR A 143 -16.44 -4.57 -3.52
N ILE A 144 -16.43 -5.75 -2.90
CA ILE A 144 -15.96 -7.02 -3.48
C ILE A 144 -16.58 -7.34 -4.84
N PRO A 145 -17.90 -7.18 -5.09
CA PRO A 145 -18.47 -7.39 -6.42
C PRO A 145 -17.98 -6.35 -7.45
N LEU A 146 -17.61 -5.14 -7.04
CA LEU A 146 -17.05 -4.11 -7.92
C LEU A 146 -15.58 -4.41 -8.28
N TRP A 147 -14.79 -4.88 -7.32
CA TRP A 147 -13.40 -5.27 -7.53
C TRP A 147 -13.27 -6.58 -8.31
N GLY A 148 -14.17 -7.55 -8.06
CA GLY A 148 -14.22 -8.83 -8.78
C GLY A 148 -14.43 -8.64 -10.29
N GLY A 149 -15.18 -7.61 -10.70
CA GLY A 149 -15.39 -7.27 -12.11
C GLY A 149 -14.13 -6.74 -12.80
N ILE A 150 -13.32 -5.94 -12.12
CA ILE A 150 -12.10 -5.35 -12.70
C ILE A 150 -11.01 -6.41 -12.87
N PHE A 151 -10.76 -7.21 -11.83
CA PHE A 151 -9.81 -8.32 -11.91
C PHE A 151 -10.31 -9.42 -12.84
N GLY A 152 -11.60 -9.75 -12.79
CA GLY A 152 -12.23 -10.71 -13.68
C GLY A 152 -12.21 -10.28 -15.15
N GLY A 153 -12.39 -8.98 -15.43
CA GLY A 153 -12.34 -8.44 -16.79
C GLY A 153 -10.95 -8.52 -17.41
N ILE A 154 -9.91 -8.10 -16.68
CA ILE A 154 -8.53 -8.18 -17.16
C ILE A 154 -8.08 -9.64 -17.29
N PHE A 155 -8.37 -10.47 -16.28
CA PHE A 155 -8.06 -11.90 -16.32
C PHE A 155 -8.82 -12.60 -17.46
N GLY A 156 -10.08 -12.25 -17.68
CA GLY A 156 -10.90 -12.76 -18.77
C GLY A 156 -10.38 -12.36 -20.15
N LEU A 157 -9.89 -11.12 -20.32
CA LEU A 157 -9.27 -10.68 -21.57
C LEU A 157 -7.99 -11.47 -21.86
N VAL A 158 -7.11 -11.62 -20.88
CA VAL A 158 -5.86 -12.37 -21.03
C VAL A 158 -6.15 -13.85 -21.29
N ALA A 159 -7.05 -14.45 -20.51
CA ALA A 159 -7.48 -15.83 -20.69
C ALA A 159 -8.16 -16.05 -22.04
N GLY A 160 -8.91 -15.08 -22.54
CA GLY A 160 -9.54 -15.11 -23.86
C GLY A 160 -8.49 -15.12 -24.98
N ILE A 161 -7.49 -14.24 -24.92
CA ILE A 161 -6.39 -14.20 -25.91
C ILE A 161 -5.60 -15.51 -25.89
N VAL A 162 -5.26 -16.00 -24.70
CA VAL A 162 -4.57 -17.29 -24.54
C VAL A 162 -5.44 -18.44 -25.06
N GLY A 163 -6.75 -18.41 -24.78
CA GLY A 163 -7.71 -19.38 -25.26
C GLY A 163 -7.81 -19.42 -26.78
N VAL A 164 -7.83 -18.26 -27.45
CA VAL A 164 -7.81 -18.18 -28.93
C VAL A 164 -6.51 -18.75 -29.49
N LEU A 165 -5.37 -18.45 -28.88
CA LEU A 165 -4.07 -19.00 -29.30
C LEU A 165 -4.03 -20.52 -29.15
N ILE A 166 -4.51 -21.05 -28.03
CA ILE A 166 -4.60 -22.50 -27.77
C ILE A 166 -5.60 -23.16 -28.73
N GLY A 167 -6.75 -22.53 -28.97
CA GLY A 167 -7.77 -23.04 -29.89
C GLY A 167 -7.26 -23.10 -31.34
N LEU A 168 -6.57 -22.04 -31.79
CA LEU A 168 -5.93 -22.01 -33.10
C LEU A 168 -4.85 -23.09 -33.21
N TYR A 169 -4.04 -23.26 -32.15
CA TYR A 169 -3.04 -24.34 -32.08
C TYR A 169 -3.68 -25.72 -32.21
N ALA A 170 -4.73 -26.00 -31.44
CA ALA A 170 -5.44 -27.27 -31.47
C ALA A 170 -6.10 -27.53 -32.85
N ALA A 171 -6.62 -26.49 -33.51
CA ALA A 171 -7.19 -26.60 -34.84
C ALA A 171 -6.13 -26.96 -35.89
N VAL A 172 -4.98 -26.28 -35.91
CA VAL A 172 -3.88 -26.59 -36.83
C VAL A 172 -3.34 -28.00 -36.59
N PHE A 173 -3.22 -28.40 -35.33
CA PHE A 173 -2.80 -29.75 -34.95
C PHE A 173 -3.79 -30.81 -35.46
N ALA A 174 -5.09 -30.60 -35.26
CA ALA A 174 -6.13 -31.52 -35.72
C ALA A 174 -6.19 -31.62 -37.26
N LEU A 175 -6.01 -30.49 -37.96
CA LEU A 175 -5.93 -30.47 -39.43
C LEU A 175 -4.70 -31.24 -39.93
N SER A 176 -3.55 -31.05 -39.29
CA SER A 176 -2.31 -31.74 -39.66
C SER A 176 -2.43 -33.25 -39.42
N LEU A 177 -3.03 -33.66 -38.30
CA LEU A 177 -3.22 -35.07 -37.98
C LEU A 177 -4.24 -35.74 -38.90
N SER A 178 -5.36 -35.06 -39.22
CA SER A 178 -6.35 -35.59 -40.16
C SER A 178 -5.80 -35.69 -41.58
N CYS A 179 -5.00 -34.71 -42.02
CA CYS A 179 -4.33 -34.75 -43.32
C CYS A 179 -3.27 -35.86 -43.41
N LEU A 180 -2.56 -36.15 -42.31
CA LEU A 180 -1.64 -37.29 -42.23
C LEU A 180 -2.39 -38.61 -42.46
N ILE A 181 -3.49 -38.84 -41.74
CA ILE A 181 -4.29 -40.06 -41.85
C ILE A 181 -4.91 -40.18 -43.24
N GLY A 182 -5.46 -39.07 -43.76
CA GLY A 182 -6.01 -39.00 -45.11
C GLY A 182 -4.96 -39.26 -46.19
N GLY A 183 -3.76 -38.72 -46.04
CA GLY A 183 -2.63 -38.94 -46.95
C GLY A 183 -2.23 -40.41 -47.03
N VAL A 184 -2.09 -41.09 -45.88
CA VAL A 184 -1.80 -42.54 -45.84
C VAL A 184 -2.91 -43.34 -46.53
N ALA A 185 -4.17 -43.05 -46.22
CA ALA A 185 -5.31 -43.73 -46.85
C ALA A 185 -5.33 -43.53 -48.37
N CYS A 186 -4.98 -42.33 -48.85
CA CYS A 186 -4.92 -42.01 -50.27
C CYS A 186 -3.80 -42.80 -50.99
N VAL A 187 -2.64 -42.99 -50.35
CA VAL A 187 -1.55 -43.82 -50.89
C VAL A 187 -1.99 -45.28 -51.01
N ILE A 188 -2.65 -45.82 -49.99
CA ILE A 188 -3.16 -47.21 -50.00
C ILE A 188 -4.21 -47.39 -51.10
N ALA A 189 -5.18 -46.48 -51.19
CA ALA A 189 -6.20 -46.51 -52.22
C ALA A 189 -5.61 -46.34 -53.63
N GLY A 190 -4.62 -45.47 -53.79
CA GLY A 190 -3.92 -45.28 -55.05
C GLY A 190 -3.23 -46.55 -55.53
N PHE A 191 -2.67 -47.34 -54.61
CA PHE A 191 -2.06 -48.63 -54.95
C PHE A 191 -3.08 -49.64 -55.50
N ALA A 192 -4.31 -49.64 -54.98
CA ALA A 192 -5.39 -50.48 -55.50
C ALA A 192 -5.85 -50.07 -56.92
N VAL A 193 -5.79 -48.76 -57.24
CA VAL A 193 -6.20 -48.21 -58.54
C VAL A 193 -5.13 -48.37 -59.63
N LEU A 194 -3.89 -48.74 -59.28
CA LEU A 194 -2.83 -49.03 -60.26
C LEU A 194 -3.18 -50.19 -61.21
N ILE A 195 -3.99 -51.15 -60.75
CA ILE A 195 -4.37 -52.34 -61.52
C ILE A 195 -5.24 -51.97 -62.73
N PRO A 196 -6.38 -51.27 -62.57
CA PRO A 196 -7.23 -50.88 -63.71
C PRO A 196 -6.67 -49.72 -64.54
N SER A 197 -5.92 -48.78 -63.93
CA SER A 197 -5.41 -47.60 -64.64
C SER A 197 -4.15 -47.04 -63.99
N LEU A 198 -3.00 -47.30 -64.62
CA LEU A 198 -1.69 -46.90 -64.10
C LEU A 198 -1.56 -45.38 -63.89
N GLY A 199 -2.09 -44.58 -64.80
CA GLY A 199 -2.00 -43.11 -64.75
C GLY A 199 -2.78 -42.50 -63.58
N VAL A 200 -4.00 -42.96 -63.33
CA VAL A 200 -4.84 -42.46 -62.22
C VAL A 200 -4.28 -42.90 -60.88
N GLY A 201 -3.79 -44.14 -60.78
CA GLY A 201 -3.15 -44.65 -59.56
C GLY A 201 -1.91 -43.83 -59.17
N LEU A 202 -1.02 -43.54 -60.13
CA LEU A 202 0.17 -42.70 -59.88
C LEU A 202 -0.21 -41.27 -59.49
N PHE A 203 -1.25 -40.69 -60.11
CA PHE A 203 -1.72 -39.35 -59.76
C PHE A 203 -2.26 -39.29 -58.32
N VAL A 204 -3.06 -40.26 -57.90
CA VAL A 204 -3.60 -40.35 -56.53
C VAL A 204 -2.49 -40.58 -55.50
N ILE A 205 -1.52 -41.45 -55.80
CA ILE A 205 -0.35 -41.66 -54.92
C ILE A 205 0.47 -40.37 -54.80
N GLY A 206 0.66 -39.64 -55.91
CA GLY A 206 1.36 -38.35 -55.91
C GLY A 206 0.69 -37.31 -55.01
N ILE A 207 -0.65 -37.21 -55.07
CA ILE A 207 -1.42 -36.34 -54.17
C ILE A 207 -1.26 -36.80 -52.71
N GLY A 208 -1.36 -38.09 -52.43
CA GLY A 208 -1.18 -38.64 -51.09
C GLY A 208 0.20 -38.30 -50.48
N LEU A 209 1.28 -38.43 -51.27
CA LEU A 209 2.63 -38.09 -50.84
C LEU A 209 2.82 -36.58 -50.63
N LEU A 210 2.23 -35.72 -51.46
CA LEU A 210 2.25 -34.27 -51.24
C LEU A 210 1.54 -33.88 -49.93
N LEU A 211 0.40 -34.48 -49.63
CA LEU A 211 -0.33 -34.23 -48.37
C LEU A 211 0.50 -34.66 -47.16
N LEU A 212 1.18 -35.81 -47.23
CA LEU A 212 2.09 -36.26 -46.16
C LEU A 212 3.30 -35.33 -45.99
N ALA A 213 3.89 -34.89 -47.10
CA ALA A 213 5.01 -33.96 -47.08
C ALA A 213 4.61 -32.62 -46.45
N LEU A 214 3.50 -32.02 -46.90
CA LEU A 214 2.99 -30.76 -46.35
C LEU A 214 2.63 -30.88 -44.86
N SER A 215 2.04 -32.00 -44.45
CA SER A 215 1.68 -32.26 -43.05
C SER A 215 2.92 -32.37 -42.15
N SER A 216 3.94 -33.12 -42.58
CA SER A 216 5.18 -33.29 -41.81
C SER A 216 6.01 -32.00 -41.74
N LEU A 217 6.06 -31.23 -42.83
CA LEU A 217 6.76 -29.96 -42.88
C LEU A 217 6.06 -28.89 -42.03
N GLY A 218 4.71 -28.88 -42.04
CA GLY A 218 3.89 -28.03 -41.17
C GLY A 218 4.20 -28.29 -39.69
N TRP A 219 4.27 -29.55 -39.28
CA TRP A 219 4.62 -29.92 -37.90
C TRP A 219 6.04 -29.52 -37.50
N ALA A 220 7.01 -29.73 -38.40
CA ALA A 220 8.42 -29.42 -38.13
C ALA A 220 8.67 -27.91 -38.03
N LEU A 221 8.15 -27.12 -38.98
CA LEU A 221 8.28 -25.67 -38.98
C LEU A 221 7.58 -25.05 -37.77
N PHE A 222 6.42 -25.58 -37.41
CA PHE A 222 5.64 -25.08 -36.28
C PHE A 222 6.27 -25.46 -34.93
N GLY A 223 6.81 -26.68 -34.79
CA GLY A 223 7.60 -27.07 -33.62
C GLY A 223 8.87 -26.22 -33.47
N GLN A 224 9.54 -25.92 -34.57
CA GLN A 224 10.71 -25.04 -34.60
C GLN A 224 10.38 -23.60 -34.26
N LEU A 225 9.21 -23.10 -34.71
CA LEU A 225 8.69 -21.80 -34.31
C LEU A 225 8.41 -21.78 -32.81
N CYS A 226 7.70 -22.75 -32.25
CA CYS A 226 7.44 -22.82 -30.81
C CYS A 226 8.72 -22.89 -29.97
N PHE A 227 9.70 -23.72 -30.33
CA PHE A 227 10.98 -23.82 -29.60
C PHE A 227 11.81 -22.53 -29.68
N ARG A 228 11.75 -21.82 -30.81
CA ARG A 228 12.45 -20.55 -30.97
C ARG A 228 11.73 -19.38 -30.29
N PHE A 229 10.39 -19.41 -30.29
CA PHE A 229 9.55 -18.32 -29.78
C PHE A 229 9.30 -18.43 -28.28
N ALA A 230 9.30 -19.64 -27.70
CA ALA A 230 9.18 -19.88 -26.27
C ALA A 230 10.21 -19.10 -25.41
N PRO A 231 11.53 -19.12 -25.69
CA PRO A 231 12.49 -18.34 -24.91
C PRO A 231 12.31 -16.83 -25.07
N TRP A 232 11.75 -16.37 -26.19
CA TRP A 232 11.44 -14.95 -26.41
C TRP A 232 10.19 -14.51 -25.63
N LEU A 233 9.12 -15.32 -25.66
CA LEU A 233 7.89 -15.09 -24.88
C LEU A 233 8.16 -15.06 -23.37
N VAL A 234 8.94 -16.03 -22.87
CA VAL A 234 9.32 -16.10 -21.45
C VAL A 234 10.08 -14.84 -21.03
N ARG A 235 11.01 -14.36 -21.87
CA ARG A 235 11.75 -13.11 -21.60
C ARG A 235 10.86 -11.88 -21.61
N SER A 236 9.88 -11.80 -22.52
CA SER A 236 8.90 -10.69 -22.54
C SER A 236 7.97 -10.70 -21.32
N PHE A 237 7.51 -11.89 -20.89
CA PHE A 237 6.70 -12.02 -19.66
C PHE A 237 7.49 -11.63 -18.41
N ILE A 238 8.75 -12.08 -18.30
CA ILE A 238 9.64 -11.70 -17.19
C ILE A 238 9.94 -10.19 -17.23
N GLY A 239 10.09 -9.61 -18.43
CA GLY A 239 10.30 -8.17 -18.62
C GLY A 239 9.12 -7.32 -18.16
N LEU A 240 7.89 -7.78 -18.41
CA LEU A 240 6.67 -7.13 -17.93
C LEU A 240 6.55 -7.21 -16.40
N PHE A 241 6.82 -8.37 -15.81
CA PHE A 241 6.81 -8.53 -14.35
C PHE A 241 7.88 -7.67 -13.66
N ARG A 242 9.08 -7.57 -14.26
CA ARG A 242 10.15 -6.70 -13.73
C ARG A 242 9.82 -5.22 -13.86
N LYS A 243 8.99 -4.84 -14.83
CA LYS A 243 8.53 -3.45 -15.02
C LYS A 243 7.39 -3.07 -14.07
N SER A 244 6.60 -4.04 -13.60
CA SER A 244 5.47 -3.80 -12.69
C SER A 244 5.83 -3.86 -11.20
N THR A 245 7.05 -4.25 -10.83
CA THR A 245 7.58 -4.05 -9.48
C THR A 245 8.25 -2.68 -9.40
N PRO A 246 7.58 -1.59 -8.99
CA PRO A 246 8.27 -0.35 -8.67
C PRO A 246 9.25 -0.65 -7.54
N THR A 247 10.53 -0.45 -7.82
CA THR A 247 11.60 -0.51 -6.85
C THR A 247 11.37 0.64 -5.86
N VAL A 248 10.68 0.36 -4.75
CA VAL A 248 10.76 1.20 -3.56
C VAL A 248 12.09 0.87 -2.90
N GLY A 249 13.09 1.71 -3.12
CA GLY A 249 14.36 1.59 -2.40
C GLY A 249 15.54 2.23 -3.13
N GLY A 250 16.02 3.33 -2.55
CA GLY A 250 17.44 3.71 -2.63
C GLY A 250 17.75 5.00 -3.37
N ALA A 251 17.34 6.13 -2.82
CA ALA A 251 18.19 7.31 -2.90
C ALA A 251 19.48 7.09 -2.09
N SER A 252 20.52 7.85 -2.43
CA SER A 252 21.78 8.09 -1.70
C SER A 252 22.80 6.94 -1.58
N ALA A 253 23.86 7.02 -2.40
CA ALA A 253 25.23 7.29 -1.94
C ALA A 253 26.06 7.84 -3.11
#